data_AF-A0A257LJK7-F1
#
_entry.id   AF-A0A257LJK7-F1
#
_cell.length_a   1.000
_cell.length_b   1.000
_cell.length_c   1.000
_cell.angle_alpha   90.00
_cell.angle_beta   90.00
_cell.angle_gamma   90.00
#
_symmetry.space_group_name_H-M   'P 1'
#
loop_
_entity.id
_entity.type
_entity.pdbx_description
1 polymer ?
#
loop_
_entity_poly.entity_id
_entity_poly.type
_entity_poly.pdbx_seq_one_letter_code
_entity_poly.pdbx_strand_id
1 'polypeptide(L)'
;EFDLKMIAPNDGPYVNATDAGPHDAMLCIQTGAKIEEEKRMKFTGQEFYLKSRAEMEKLFIEVPESITNTQLVAEMCDLAIPFPKGSERYPKYPLPVEVSAKMDRSGYLKDLCIAGLKRRYSLDQAAVASRPHVAERLEKMKNYPAGQKPAAPDYSGLTSEEELVLRMDYELLIISVTGFIDYFLVVWDFIDWARKHDIPVGPGRGSGAGCLVAYLLGITNLDPLRFKLLFERFLNPERVSPPDFDIDFCMRRRVEVIDYVREKYGKDCVANIITYGTLGAKMVIRDISRVHNLAYADADRLAKMIPDELNITLEDAITKSAELRDEISRNPVAKKIMDQARVLEGMVRNTGKHAAGIIITDRPLDEFVPLTLQEEDVTVQFDM
;
A
#
# COMPACT_ATOMS: atom_id res chain seq x y z
N GLU A 1 -41.62 16.85 -21.63
CA GLU A 1 -40.97 17.85 -22.51
C GLU A 1 -39.71 17.31 -23.18
N PHE A 2 -38.79 16.68 -22.43
CA PHE A 2 -37.48 16.24 -22.96
C PHE A 2 -37.33 14.73 -23.21
N ASP A 3 -38.39 13.93 -23.05
CA ASP A 3 -38.38 12.47 -23.23
C ASP A 3 -37.28 11.73 -22.43
N LEU A 4 -36.98 12.24 -21.22
CA LEU A 4 -36.00 11.64 -20.32
C LEU A 4 -36.66 10.61 -19.40
N LYS A 5 -35.97 9.49 -19.19
CA LYS A 5 -36.39 8.45 -18.24
C LYS A 5 -35.96 8.81 -16.82
N MET A 6 -36.88 8.71 -15.88
CA MET A 6 -36.62 8.96 -14.46
C MET A 6 -36.03 7.72 -13.78
N ILE A 7 -35.17 7.93 -12.77
CA ILE A 7 -34.66 6.88 -11.87
C ILE A 7 -35.00 7.23 -10.41
N ALA A 8 -34.89 6.26 -9.50
CA ALA A 8 -35.35 6.38 -8.12
C ALA A 8 -34.24 6.10 -7.10
N PRO A 9 -33.37 7.08 -6.78
CA PRO A 9 -32.42 6.98 -5.68
C PRO A 9 -33.07 7.32 -4.32
N ASN A 10 -32.54 6.76 -3.22
CA ASN A 10 -32.95 7.11 -1.85
C ASN A 10 -31.93 7.99 -1.10
N ASP A 11 -30.74 8.22 -1.66
CA ASP A 11 -29.66 9.05 -1.08
C ASP A 11 -29.35 8.72 0.40
N GLY A 12 -29.20 7.43 0.71
CA GLY A 12 -29.04 6.94 2.08
C GLY A 12 -27.57 6.86 2.52
N PRO A 13 -27.11 7.64 3.53
CA PRO A 13 -25.76 7.55 4.06
C PRO A 13 -25.59 6.48 5.14
N TYR A 14 -26.65 5.74 5.49
CA TYR A 14 -26.60 4.64 6.47
C TYR A 14 -27.42 3.42 6.03
N VAL A 15 -27.20 2.27 6.68
CA VAL A 15 -27.73 0.99 6.22
C VAL A 15 -29.14 0.73 6.74
N ASN A 16 -29.35 0.82 8.05
CA ASN A 16 -30.64 0.50 8.68
C ASN A 16 -31.34 1.76 9.18
N ALA A 17 -32.68 1.75 9.26
CA ALA A 17 -33.46 2.85 9.83
C ALA A 17 -33.03 3.21 11.27
N THR A 18 -32.55 2.23 12.04
CA THR A 18 -32.04 2.41 13.41
C THR A 18 -30.73 3.20 13.48
N ASP A 19 -30.01 3.33 12.36
CA ASP A 19 -28.68 3.92 12.29
C ASP A 19 -28.72 5.46 12.16
N ALA A 20 -29.92 6.05 12.08
CA ALA A 20 -30.10 7.50 12.02
C ALA A 20 -29.46 8.23 13.23
N GLY A 21 -29.56 7.64 14.43
CA GLY A 21 -28.93 8.17 15.65
C GLY A 21 -27.39 8.14 15.62
N PRO A 22 -26.76 6.99 15.34
CA PRO A 22 -25.33 6.90 15.09
C PRO A 22 -24.83 7.83 13.97
N HIS A 23 -25.54 7.92 12.84
CA HIS A 23 -25.20 8.83 11.75
C HIS A 23 -25.21 10.30 12.19
N ASP A 24 -26.23 10.72 12.94
CA ASP A 24 -26.31 12.07 13.50
C ASP A 24 -25.16 12.37 14.47
N ALA A 25 -24.76 11.38 15.27
CA ALA A 25 -23.58 11.48 16.13
C ALA A 25 -22.29 11.63 15.29
N MET A 26 -22.15 10.89 14.19
CA MET A 26 -21.00 10.98 13.28
C MET A 26 -20.87 12.38 12.65
N LEU A 27 -21.99 12.99 12.22
CA LEU A 27 -22.00 14.38 11.73
C LEU A 27 -21.52 15.36 12.79
N CYS A 28 -21.96 15.20 14.04
CA CYS A 28 -21.50 16.02 15.16
C CYS A 28 -20.00 15.78 15.45
N ILE A 29 -19.51 14.55 15.29
CA ILE A 29 -18.08 14.24 15.45
C ILE A 29 -17.25 15.00 14.42
N GLN A 30 -17.66 14.96 13.15
CA GLN A 30 -16.95 15.59 12.03
C GLN A 30 -17.01 17.12 12.07
N THR A 31 -18.17 17.70 12.42
CA THR A 31 -18.36 19.16 12.46
C THR A 31 -17.91 19.82 13.75
N GLY A 32 -17.60 19.01 14.78
CA GLY A 32 -17.22 19.50 16.11
C GLY A 32 -18.41 19.92 16.99
N ALA A 33 -19.63 19.92 16.47
CA ALA A 33 -20.85 20.28 17.19
C ALA A 33 -21.26 19.22 18.24
N LYS A 34 -22.18 19.59 19.13
CA LYS A 34 -22.89 18.68 20.05
C LYS A 34 -24.30 18.40 19.56
N ILE A 35 -24.86 17.25 19.96
CA ILE A 35 -26.21 16.82 19.54
C ILE A 35 -27.32 17.78 20.00
N GLU A 36 -27.13 18.45 21.13
CA GLU A 36 -28.08 19.41 21.71
C GLU A 36 -28.07 20.78 21.02
N GLU A 37 -27.05 21.09 20.19
CA GLU A 37 -26.95 22.38 19.53
C GLU A 37 -28.02 22.53 18.42
N GLU A 38 -28.74 23.66 18.42
CA GLU A 38 -29.82 23.88 17.44
C GLU A 38 -29.30 24.12 16.02
N LYS A 39 -28.18 24.84 15.89
CA LYS A 39 -27.57 25.25 14.62
C LYS A 39 -26.45 24.31 14.16
N ARG A 40 -26.65 23.01 14.32
CA ARG A 40 -25.73 21.97 13.85
C ARG A 40 -26.16 21.39 12.51
N MET A 41 -25.21 20.80 11.78
CA MET A 41 -25.51 20.00 10.60
C MET A 41 -26.33 18.76 11.02
N LYS A 42 -27.53 18.60 10.45
CA LYS A 42 -28.41 17.46 10.70
C LYS A 42 -29.31 17.23 9.49
N PHE A 43 -29.68 15.97 9.26
CA PHE A 43 -30.63 15.62 8.22
C PHE A 43 -32.06 15.84 8.73
N THR A 44 -32.97 16.23 7.83
CA THR A 44 -34.39 16.38 8.17
C THR A 44 -35.10 15.05 7.93
N GLY A 45 -35.40 14.33 9.00
CA GLY A 45 -36.01 13.00 8.94
C GLY A 45 -35.03 11.86 9.19
N GLN A 46 -35.52 10.61 9.12
CA GLN A 46 -34.76 9.39 9.43
C GLN A 46 -34.80 8.35 8.28
N GLU A 47 -35.28 8.77 7.11
CA GLU A 47 -35.61 7.88 5.97
C GLU A 47 -34.42 7.60 5.02
N PHE A 48 -33.22 8.02 5.38
CA PHE A 48 -32.02 7.93 4.54
C PHE A 48 -31.25 6.61 4.77
N TYR A 49 -31.98 5.49 4.78
CA TYR A 49 -31.39 4.15 4.90
C TYR A 49 -31.47 3.35 3.59
N LEU A 50 -30.86 2.17 3.54
CA LEU A 50 -31.01 1.27 2.39
C LEU A 50 -32.40 0.62 2.42
N LYS A 51 -33.35 1.25 1.73
CA LYS A 51 -34.74 0.78 1.65
C LYS A 51 -34.89 -0.48 0.80
N SER A 52 -35.82 -1.33 1.19
CA SER A 52 -36.27 -2.44 0.38
C SER A 52 -37.00 -1.96 -0.88
N ARG A 53 -37.06 -2.82 -1.90
CA ARG A 53 -37.82 -2.55 -3.12
C ARG A 53 -39.28 -2.16 -2.83
N ALA A 54 -39.94 -2.86 -1.90
CA ALA A 54 -41.34 -2.59 -1.57
C ALA A 54 -41.54 -1.22 -0.88
N GLU A 55 -40.56 -0.75 -0.10
CA GLU A 55 -40.59 0.60 0.46
C GLU A 55 -40.40 1.64 -0.65
N MET A 56 -39.45 1.41 -1.57
CA MET A 56 -39.22 2.31 -2.71
C MET A 56 -40.42 2.39 -3.66
N GLU A 57 -41.09 1.27 -3.94
CA GLU A 57 -42.30 1.24 -4.77
C GLU A 57 -43.45 2.07 -4.16
N LYS A 58 -43.56 2.11 -2.82
CA LYS A 58 -44.53 2.97 -2.14
C LYS A 58 -44.17 4.45 -2.25
N LEU A 59 -42.87 4.79 -2.18
CA LEU A 59 -42.40 6.17 -2.28
C LEU A 59 -42.55 6.73 -3.71
N PHE A 60 -42.34 5.89 -4.72
CA PHE A 60 -42.38 6.28 -6.14
C PHE A 60 -43.65 5.78 -6.84
N ILE A 61 -44.77 5.69 -6.12
CA ILE A 61 -46.04 5.14 -6.66
C ILE A 61 -46.60 5.95 -7.84
N GLU A 62 -46.27 7.24 -7.92
CA GLU A 62 -46.68 8.13 -9.01
C GLU A 62 -45.89 7.87 -10.31
N VAL A 63 -44.70 7.25 -10.20
CA VAL A 63 -43.78 6.97 -11.33
C VAL A 63 -43.13 5.60 -11.14
N PRO A 64 -43.90 4.49 -11.15
CA PRO A 64 -43.41 3.15 -10.81
C PRO A 64 -42.29 2.66 -11.75
N GLU A 65 -42.26 3.13 -13.00
CA GLU A 65 -41.22 2.83 -13.97
C GLU A 65 -39.82 3.30 -13.54
N SER A 66 -39.73 4.29 -12.66
CA SER A 66 -38.44 4.81 -12.16
C SER A 66 -37.63 3.76 -11.40
N ILE A 67 -38.32 2.83 -10.72
CA ILE A 67 -37.72 1.69 -10.02
C ILE A 67 -37.07 0.74 -11.04
N THR A 68 -37.82 0.37 -12.08
CA THR A 68 -37.32 -0.49 -13.15
C THR A 68 -36.18 0.16 -13.92
N ASN A 69 -36.27 1.47 -14.21
CA ASN A 69 -35.19 2.21 -14.88
C ASN A 69 -33.89 2.20 -14.07
N THR A 70 -33.96 2.24 -12.74
CA THR A 70 -32.79 2.14 -11.86
C THR A 70 -32.07 0.79 -12.05
N GLN A 71 -32.84 -0.30 -12.14
CA GLN A 71 -32.29 -1.63 -12.45
C GLN A 71 -31.66 -1.68 -13.85
N LEU A 72 -32.31 -1.08 -14.86
CA LEU A 72 -31.76 -1.02 -16.22
C LEU A 72 -30.43 -0.27 -16.26
N VAL A 73 -30.29 0.84 -15.53
CA VAL A 73 -29.01 1.55 -15.43
C VAL A 73 -27.94 0.66 -14.80
N ALA A 74 -28.27 -0.06 -13.73
CA ALA A 74 -27.34 -1.00 -13.10
C ALA A 74 -26.88 -2.11 -14.07
N GLU A 75 -27.79 -2.64 -14.89
CA GLU A 75 -27.49 -3.65 -15.92
C GLU A 75 -26.62 -3.12 -17.06
N MET A 76 -26.63 -1.81 -17.30
CA MET A 76 -25.76 -1.15 -18.29
C MET A 76 -24.33 -0.90 -17.77
N CYS A 77 -24.11 -0.98 -16.46
CA CYS A 77 -22.81 -0.74 -15.85
C CYS A 77 -21.94 -2.01 -15.86
N ASP A 78 -21.10 -2.16 -16.88
CA ASP A 78 -20.08 -3.21 -16.97
C ASP A 78 -18.67 -2.62 -16.73
N LEU A 79 -18.26 -2.57 -15.46
CA LEU A 79 -16.94 -2.05 -15.05
C LEU A 79 -16.05 -3.18 -14.53
N ALA A 80 -14.95 -3.43 -15.21
CA ALA A 80 -13.89 -4.31 -14.74
C ALA A 80 -12.71 -3.49 -14.20
N ILE A 81 -12.49 -3.52 -12.88
CA ILE A 81 -11.28 -2.92 -12.29
C ILE A 81 -10.14 -3.93 -12.41
N PRO A 82 -9.05 -3.60 -13.13
CA PRO A 82 -8.03 -4.57 -13.50
C PRO A 82 -7.07 -4.88 -12.35
N PHE A 83 -7.52 -5.68 -11.39
CA PHE A 83 -6.66 -6.40 -10.45
C PHE A 83 -6.16 -7.80 -10.90
N PRO A 84 -6.25 -8.26 -12.18
CA PRO A 84 -5.77 -9.59 -12.50
C PRO A 84 -4.24 -9.63 -12.40
N LYS A 85 -3.74 -10.73 -11.84
CA LYS A 85 -2.32 -11.06 -11.84
C LYS A 85 -1.73 -10.89 -13.25
N GLY A 86 -0.68 -10.10 -13.40
CA GLY A 86 -0.11 -9.72 -14.70
C GLY A 86 -0.48 -8.30 -15.18
N SER A 87 -1.36 -7.57 -14.47
CA SER A 87 -1.63 -6.15 -14.74
C SER A 87 -0.68 -5.19 -14.01
N GLU A 88 0.34 -5.71 -13.34
CA GLU A 88 1.28 -4.92 -12.55
C GLU A 88 2.03 -3.93 -13.43
N ARG A 89 2.08 -2.67 -13.00
CA ARG A 89 2.76 -1.59 -13.70
C ARG A 89 3.98 -1.17 -12.91
N TYR A 90 5.13 -1.69 -13.31
CA TYR A 90 6.39 -1.29 -12.72
C TYR A 90 6.89 0.00 -13.38
N PRO A 91 7.54 0.90 -12.61
CA PRO A 91 8.16 2.08 -13.18
C PRO A 91 9.20 1.65 -14.23
N LYS A 92 9.35 2.46 -15.28
CA LYS A 92 10.41 2.26 -16.26
C LYS A 92 11.59 3.15 -15.92
N TYR A 93 12.77 2.54 -15.82
CA TYR A 93 13.99 3.30 -15.56
C TYR A 93 14.39 4.11 -16.81
N PRO A 94 14.50 5.45 -16.72
CA PRO A 94 14.97 6.27 -17.83
C PRO A 94 16.50 6.15 -17.95
N LEU A 95 16.98 5.35 -18.91
CA LEU A 95 18.42 5.22 -19.18
C LEU A 95 18.99 6.59 -19.62
N PRO A 96 20.18 6.98 -19.11
CA PRO A 96 20.91 8.13 -19.65
C PRO A 96 21.13 7.99 -21.16
N VAL A 97 21.09 9.10 -21.90
CA VAL A 97 21.17 9.11 -23.38
C VAL A 97 22.45 8.44 -23.87
N GLU A 98 23.54 8.60 -23.13
CA GLU A 98 24.85 8.04 -23.45
C GLU A 98 24.92 6.52 -23.25
N VAL A 99 24.05 5.99 -22.39
CA VAL A 99 23.95 4.56 -22.07
C VAL A 99 22.95 3.88 -23.01
N SER A 100 21.78 4.50 -23.24
CA SER A 100 20.73 3.95 -24.09
C SER A 100 21.17 3.77 -25.55
N ALA A 101 22.15 4.56 -26.01
CA ALA A 101 22.76 4.39 -27.33
C ALA A 101 23.68 3.16 -27.45
N LYS A 102 24.11 2.57 -26.33
CA LYS A 102 25.11 1.49 -26.29
C LYS A 102 24.56 0.16 -25.80
N MET A 103 23.57 0.18 -24.91
CA MET A 103 23.03 -1.01 -24.26
C MET A 103 21.59 -0.80 -23.80
N ASP A 104 20.92 -1.91 -23.53
CA ASP A 104 19.61 -1.92 -22.88
C ASP A 104 19.73 -1.89 -21.34
N ARG A 105 18.59 -1.95 -20.66
CA ARG A 105 18.53 -1.93 -19.18
C ARG A 105 19.17 -3.15 -18.55
N SER A 106 19.09 -4.30 -19.21
CA SER A 106 19.71 -5.55 -18.74
C SER A 106 21.24 -5.43 -18.75
N GLY A 107 21.79 -4.95 -19.87
CA GLY A 107 23.21 -4.65 -20.00
C GLY A 107 23.68 -3.61 -18.99
N TYR A 108 22.92 -2.53 -18.80
CA TYR A 108 23.26 -1.50 -17.82
C TYR A 108 23.26 -2.02 -16.38
N LEU A 109 22.25 -2.82 -15.99
CA LEU A 109 22.21 -3.47 -14.69
C LEU A 109 23.44 -4.38 -14.47
N LYS A 110 23.84 -5.14 -15.49
CA LYS A 110 25.03 -5.99 -15.44
C LYS A 110 26.31 -5.18 -15.27
N ASP A 111 26.48 -4.09 -16.00
CA ASP A 111 27.66 -3.20 -15.88
C ASP A 111 27.77 -2.61 -14.47
N LEU A 112 26.66 -2.20 -13.87
CA LEU A 112 26.62 -1.74 -12.48
C LEU A 112 27.04 -2.84 -11.49
N CYS A 113 26.64 -4.09 -11.73
CA CYS A 113 27.03 -5.23 -10.91
C CYS A 113 28.52 -5.57 -11.06
N ILE A 114 29.07 -5.52 -12.28
CA ILE A 114 30.50 -5.70 -12.52
C ILE A 114 31.32 -4.62 -11.81
N ALA A 115 30.88 -3.35 -11.89
CA ALA A 115 31.48 -2.27 -11.13
C ALA A 115 31.38 -2.51 -9.61
N GLY A 116 30.25 -3.03 -9.14
CA GLY A 116 30.03 -3.44 -7.75
C GLY A 116 30.99 -4.54 -7.29
N LEU A 117 31.22 -5.57 -8.11
CA LEU A 117 32.18 -6.66 -7.83
C LEU A 117 33.59 -6.10 -7.65
N LYS A 118 34.00 -5.22 -8.57
CA LYS A 118 35.31 -4.56 -8.48
C LYS A 118 35.42 -3.70 -7.22
N ARG A 119 34.39 -2.92 -6.86
CA ARG A 119 34.42 -2.07 -5.66
C ARG A 119 34.45 -2.86 -4.36
N ARG A 120 33.64 -3.92 -4.24
CA ARG A 120 33.43 -4.63 -2.97
C ARG A 120 34.40 -5.81 -2.76
N TYR A 121 34.83 -6.45 -3.84
CA TYR A 121 35.69 -7.64 -3.79
C TYR A 121 37.03 -7.47 -4.51
N SER A 122 37.28 -6.32 -5.15
CA SER A 122 38.48 -6.10 -5.99
C SER A 122 38.60 -7.14 -7.12
N LEU A 123 37.46 -7.68 -7.57
CA LEU A 123 37.41 -8.77 -8.53
C LEU A 123 37.23 -8.27 -9.97
N ASP A 124 38.03 -8.80 -10.90
CA ASP A 124 37.80 -8.65 -12.34
C ASP A 124 36.88 -9.76 -12.85
N GLN A 125 35.62 -9.40 -13.09
CA GLN A 125 34.59 -10.34 -13.53
C GLN A 125 34.97 -11.01 -14.85
N ALA A 126 35.58 -10.29 -15.81
CA ALA A 126 35.91 -10.84 -17.11
C ALA A 126 37.01 -11.91 -17.01
N ALA A 127 38.03 -11.65 -16.19
CA ALA A 127 39.11 -12.61 -15.94
C ALA A 127 38.59 -13.92 -15.32
N VAL A 128 37.70 -13.84 -14.33
CA VAL A 128 37.10 -15.02 -13.69
C VAL A 128 36.11 -15.72 -14.61
N ALA A 129 35.26 -14.97 -15.33
CA ALA A 129 34.29 -15.53 -16.26
C ALA A 129 34.94 -16.32 -17.41
N SER A 130 36.18 -15.95 -17.78
CA SER A 130 36.94 -16.65 -18.83
C SER A 130 37.55 -17.98 -18.38
N ARG A 131 37.55 -18.30 -17.07
CA ARG A 131 38.05 -19.58 -16.57
C ARG A 131 37.18 -20.73 -17.12
N PRO A 132 37.77 -21.84 -17.62
CA PRO A 132 37.01 -22.89 -18.32
C PRO A 132 35.78 -23.41 -17.56
N HIS A 133 35.94 -23.69 -16.27
CA HIS A 133 34.87 -24.22 -15.41
C HIS A 133 33.72 -23.23 -15.17
N VAL A 134 34.00 -21.92 -15.21
CA VAL A 134 33.00 -20.86 -15.05
C VAL A 134 32.33 -20.58 -16.40
N ALA A 135 33.12 -20.44 -17.46
CA ALA A 135 32.64 -20.20 -18.81
C ALA A 135 31.64 -21.29 -19.26
N GLU A 136 31.95 -22.56 -19.01
CA GLU A 136 31.04 -23.68 -19.33
C GLU A 136 29.69 -23.56 -18.60
N ARG A 137 29.71 -23.17 -17.32
CA ARG A 137 28.49 -23.00 -16.51
C ARG A 137 27.69 -21.76 -16.94
N LEU A 138 28.37 -20.66 -17.27
CA LEU A 138 27.74 -19.44 -17.79
C LEU A 138 27.09 -19.67 -19.16
N GLU A 139 27.72 -20.43 -20.05
CA GLU A 139 27.14 -20.76 -21.35
C GLU A 139 25.87 -21.61 -21.22
N LYS A 140 25.79 -22.50 -20.21
CA LYS A 140 24.55 -23.22 -19.89
C LYS A 140 23.42 -22.28 -19.44
N MET A 141 23.74 -21.18 -18.75
CA MET A 141 22.75 -20.18 -18.35
C MET A 141 22.23 -19.34 -19.52
N LYS A 142 23.11 -18.98 -20.47
CA LYS A 142 22.72 -18.19 -21.66
C LYS A 142 21.77 -18.95 -22.59
N ASN A 143 21.93 -20.26 -22.69
CA ASN A 143 21.16 -21.12 -23.59
C ASN A 143 19.99 -21.81 -22.89
N TYR A 144 19.31 -21.12 -21.96
CA TYR A 144 18.21 -21.72 -21.22
C TYR A 144 17.01 -21.99 -22.16
N PRO A 145 16.50 -23.24 -22.23
CA PRO A 145 15.43 -23.57 -23.16
C PRO A 145 14.14 -22.83 -22.80
N ALA A 146 13.47 -22.28 -23.81
CA ALA A 146 12.21 -21.57 -23.65
C ALA A 146 11.18 -22.44 -22.91
N GLY A 147 10.63 -21.93 -21.81
CA GLY A 147 9.63 -22.62 -20.98
C GLY A 147 10.18 -23.39 -19.77
N GLN A 148 11.50 -23.54 -19.60
CA GLN A 148 12.08 -24.04 -18.36
C GLN A 148 12.45 -22.89 -17.42
N LYS A 149 12.22 -23.09 -16.11
CA LYS A 149 12.59 -22.11 -15.07
C LYS A 149 14.07 -22.24 -14.72
N PRO A 150 14.84 -21.14 -14.57
CA PRO A 150 16.25 -21.24 -14.24
C PRO A 150 16.49 -21.81 -12.84
N ALA A 151 17.25 -22.90 -12.76
CA ALA A 151 17.67 -23.51 -11.52
C ALA A 151 19.01 -22.93 -11.05
N ALA A 152 19.24 -22.97 -9.73
CA ALA A 152 20.52 -22.56 -9.17
C ALA A 152 21.65 -23.42 -9.75
N PRO A 153 22.79 -22.81 -10.15
CA PRO A 153 23.93 -23.57 -10.64
C PRO A 153 24.56 -24.41 -9.54
N ASP A 154 25.27 -25.46 -9.95
CA ASP A 154 26.11 -26.21 -9.02
C ASP A 154 27.38 -25.41 -8.68
N TYR A 155 27.44 -24.97 -7.42
CA TYR A 155 28.56 -24.23 -6.85
C TYR A 155 29.67 -25.13 -6.31
N SER A 156 29.53 -26.46 -6.39
CA SER A 156 30.52 -27.39 -5.87
C SER A 156 31.87 -27.28 -6.59
N GLY A 157 32.95 -27.31 -5.81
CA GLY A 157 34.33 -27.26 -6.32
C GLY A 157 34.78 -25.90 -6.87
N LEU A 158 34.00 -24.83 -6.66
CA LEU A 158 34.36 -23.48 -7.04
C LEU A 158 35.17 -22.76 -5.96
N THR A 159 36.06 -21.86 -6.39
CA THR A 159 36.64 -20.84 -5.52
C THR A 159 35.60 -19.76 -5.18
N SER A 160 35.79 -19.02 -4.09
CA SER A 160 34.86 -17.94 -3.70
C SER A 160 34.68 -16.88 -4.79
N GLU A 161 35.71 -16.59 -5.57
CA GLU A 161 35.64 -15.67 -6.72
C GLU A 161 34.73 -16.19 -7.84
N GLU A 162 34.81 -17.49 -8.13
CA GLU A 162 34.03 -18.14 -9.17
C GLU A 162 32.56 -18.28 -8.75
N GLU A 163 32.33 -18.61 -7.47
CA GLU A 163 31.00 -18.62 -6.88
C GLU A 163 30.32 -17.24 -6.98
N LEU A 164 31.05 -16.15 -6.69
CA LEU A 164 30.53 -14.78 -6.81
C LEU A 164 30.08 -14.45 -8.23
N VAL A 165 30.91 -14.74 -9.23
CA VAL A 165 30.58 -14.46 -10.65
C VAL A 165 29.40 -15.30 -11.11
N LEU A 166 29.39 -16.60 -10.78
CA LEU A 166 28.27 -17.48 -11.15
C LEU A 166 26.97 -17.10 -10.45
N ARG A 167 27.04 -16.74 -9.16
CA ARG A 167 25.88 -16.27 -8.41
C ARG A 167 25.34 -14.96 -8.97
N MET A 168 26.21 -14.02 -9.32
CA MET A 168 25.80 -12.75 -9.92
C MET A 168 25.06 -12.96 -11.24
N ASP A 169 25.63 -13.73 -12.18
CA ASP A 169 25.00 -13.99 -13.48
C ASP A 169 23.70 -14.83 -13.33
N TYR A 170 23.63 -15.76 -12.36
CA TYR A 170 22.39 -16.47 -12.04
C TYR A 170 21.29 -15.53 -11.54
N GLU A 171 21.59 -14.66 -10.57
CA GLU A 171 20.60 -13.71 -10.04
C GLU A 171 20.14 -12.72 -11.13
N LEU A 172 21.06 -12.22 -11.97
CA LEU A 172 20.72 -11.36 -13.12
C LEU A 172 19.80 -12.06 -14.11
N LEU A 173 20.03 -13.35 -14.38
CA LEU A 173 19.15 -14.16 -15.23
C LEU A 173 17.73 -14.24 -14.64
N ILE A 174 17.62 -14.53 -13.34
CA ILE A 174 16.30 -14.61 -12.68
C ILE A 174 15.59 -13.25 -12.72
N ILE A 175 16.29 -12.15 -12.42
CA ILE A 175 15.74 -10.80 -12.47
C ILE A 175 15.25 -10.46 -13.89
N SER A 176 15.99 -10.88 -14.91
CA SER A 176 15.60 -10.69 -16.31
C SER A 176 14.36 -11.50 -16.68
N VAL A 177 14.29 -12.78 -16.30
CA VAL A 177 13.14 -13.67 -16.61
C VAL A 177 11.87 -13.26 -15.87
N THR A 178 12.02 -12.71 -14.67
CA THR A 178 10.88 -12.25 -13.84
C THR A 178 10.41 -10.85 -14.19
N GLY A 179 11.16 -10.10 -15.00
CA GLY A 179 10.76 -8.75 -15.46
C GLY A 179 11.03 -7.63 -14.46
N PHE A 180 11.91 -7.84 -13.47
CA PHE A 180 12.20 -6.86 -12.41
C PHE A 180 13.45 -5.99 -12.65
N ILE A 181 14.00 -5.98 -13.87
CA ILE A 181 15.19 -5.18 -14.22
C ILE A 181 14.98 -3.71 -13.87
N ASP A 182 13.88 -3.12 -14.33
CA ASP A 182 13.57 -1.72 -14.09
C ASP A 182 13.39 -1.41 -12.59
N TYR A 183 12.75 -2.32 -11.84
CA TYR A 183 12.59 -2.18 -10.40
C TYR A 183 13.95 -2.08 -9.69
N PHE A 184 14.89 -2.97 -10.01
CA PHE A 184 16.25 -2.92 -9.44
C PHE A 184 16.99 -1.62 -9.80
N LEU A 185 16.86 -1.16 -11.04
CA LEU A 185 17.50 0.09 -11.49
C LEU A 185 16.89 1.31 -10.80
N VAL A 186 15.57 1.37 -10.63
CA VAL A 186 14.88 2.45 -9.92
C VAL A 186 15.33 2.48 -8.46
N VAL A 187 15.34 1.33 -7.80
CA VAL A 187 15.76 1.21 -6.39
C VAL A 187 17.23 1.59 -6.21
N TRP A 188 18.11 1.07 -7.08
CA TRP A 188 19.53 1.44 -7.08
C TRP A 188 19.71 2.95 -7.22
N ASP A 189 18.99 3.57 -8.13
CA ASP A 189 19.22 4.95 -8.52
C ASP A 189 18.95 5.95 -7.40
N PHE A 190 17.79 5.89 -6.75
CA PHE A 190 17.51 6.83 -5.66
C PHE A 190 18.37 6.55 -4.41
N ILE A 191 18.80 5.30 -4.20
CA ILE A 191 19.76 4.97 -3.12
C ILE A 191 21.15 5.53 -3.43
N ASP A 192 21.63 5.35 -4.66
CA ASP A 192 22.93 5.86 -5.11
C ASP A 192 22.95 7.40 -5.09
N TRP A 193 21.87 8.03 -5.55
CA TRP A 193 21.67 9.48 -5.44
C TRP A 193 21.70 9.95 -3.99
N ALA A 194 20.94 9.31 -3.09
CA ALA A 194 20.91 9.65 -1.67
C ALA A 194 22.30 9.60 -1.04
N ARG A 195 23.07 8.54 -1.34
CA ARG A 195 24.45 8.39 -0.82
C ARG A 195 25.41 9.44 -1.37
N LYS A 196 25.30 9.82 -2.64
CA LYS A 196 26.11 10.91 -3.23
C LYS A 196 25.80 12.28 -2.64
N HIS A 197 24.65 12.45 -2.01
CA HIS A 197 24.22 13.68 -1.32
C HIS A 197 24.31 13.56 0.22
N ASP A 198 25.10 12.59 0.70
CA ASP A 198 25.34 12.34 2.12
C ASP A 198 24.05 12.10 2.95
N ILE A 199 23.01 11.53 2.31
CA ILE A 199 21.79 11.11 2.99
C ILE A 199 21.99 9.68 3.49
N PRO A 200 21.89 9.43 4.82
CA PRO A 200 22.02 8.09 5.36
C PRO A 200 20.88 7.17 4.87
N VAL A 201 21.29 6.03 4.31
CA VAL A 201 20.41 4.94 3.89
C VAL A 201 20.69 3.73 4.78
N GLY A 202 19.64 3.08 5.28
CA GLY A 202 19.77 1.88 6.09
C GLY A 202 20.47 0.73 5.34
N PRO A 203 20.90 -0.32 6.07
CA PRO A 203 21.62 -1.45 5.47
C PRO A 203 20.75 -2.35 4.57
N GLY A 204 19.44 -2.09 4.48
CA GLY A 204 18.43 -2.97 3.92
C GLY A 204 17.91 -3.98 4.95
N ARG A 205 16.61 -4.27 4.94
CA ARG A 205 15.97 -5.30 5.79
C ARG A 205 15.21 -6.31 4.92
N GLY A 206 14.58 -7.28 5.58
CA GLY A 206 13.77 -8.28 4.88
C GLY A 206 14.59 -9.28 4.06
N SER A 207 13.96 -9.89 3.06
CA SER A 207 14.58 -10.91 2.22
C SER A 207 15.59 -10.33 1.21
N GLY A 208 15.51 -9.03 0.90
CA GLY A 208 16.42 -8.36 -0.04
C GLY A 208 17.91 -8.50 0.29
N ALA A 209 18.27 -8.70 1.57
CA ALA A 209 19.63 -8.95 2.00
C ALA A 209 20.25 -10.26 1.44
N GLY A 210 19.43 -11.20 0.96
CA GLY A 210 19.89 -12.44 0.32
C GLY A 210 20.31 -12.31 -1.15
N CYS A 211 20.11 -11.13 -1.75
CA CYS A 211 20.41 -10.87 -3.15
C CYS A 211 21.81 -10.25 -3.31
N LEU A 212 22.71 -10.98 -3.97
CA LEU A 212 24.04 -10.49 -4.33
C LEU A 212 23.95 -9.28 -5.26
N VAL A 213 23.05 -9.27 -6.24
CA VAL A 213 22.85 -8.12 -7.13
C VAL A 213 22.51 -6.86 -6.31
N ALA A 214 21.59 -6.98 -5.35
CA ALA A 214 21.25 -5.86 -4.46
C ALA A 214 22.46 -5.37 -3.64
N TYR A 215 23.29 -6.30 -3.15
CA TYR A 215 24.53 -5.97 -2.43
C TYR A 215 25.54 -5.24 -3.34
N LEU A 216 25.76 -5.72 -4.56
CA LEU A 216 26.71 -5.16 -5.53
C LEU A 216 26.31 -3.76 -6.00
N LEU A 217 25.01 -3.54 -6.25
CA LEU A 217 24.43 -2.23 -6.53
C LEU A 217 24.52 -1.28 -5.32
N GLY A 218 24.66 -1.85 -4.13
CA GLY A 218 24.66 -1.10 -2.89
C GLY A 218 23.27 -0.85 -2.33
N ILE A 219 22.22 -1.48 -2.86
CA ILE A 219 20.88 -1.43 -2.27
C ILE A 219 20.94 -1.98 -0.83
N THR A 220 21.64 -3.09 -0.63
CA THR A 220 21.92 -3.67 0.69
C THR A 220 23.41 -3.54 1.03
N ASN A 221 23.73 -3.60 2.33
CA ASN A 221 25.10 -3.47 2.84
C ASN A 221 25.63 -4.72 3.55
N LEU A 222 24.96 -5.86 3.37
CA LEU A 222 25.32 -7.13 4.00
C LEU A 222 25.71 -8.14 2.90
N ASP A 223 26.90 -8.74 3.02
CA ASP A 223 27.42 -9.73 2.08
C ASP A 223 26.64 -11.05 2.18
N PRO A 224 25.80 -11.41 1.19
CA PRO A 224 24.94 -12.59 1.30
C PRO A 224 25.73 -13.89 1.34
N LEU A 225 26.88 -14.00 0.67
CA LEU A 225 27.66 -15.25 0.65
C LEU A 225 28.33 -15.48 2.01
N ARG A 226 28.86 -14.42 2.62
CA ARG A 226 29.49 -14.50 3.95
C ARG A 226 28.53 -15.05 5.00
N PHE A 227 27.26 -14.66 4.93
CA PHE A 227 26.23 -15.07 5.89
C PHE A 227 25.33 -16.21 5.38
N LYS A 228 25.64 -16.80 4.22
CA LYS A 228 24.88 -17.88 3.58
C LYS A 228 23.40 -17.55 3.40
N LEU A 229 23.11 -16.31 3.02
CA LEU A 229 21.76 -15.86 2.73
C LEU A 229 21.32 -16.33 1.34
N LEU A 230 20.07 -16.78 1.28
CA LEU A 230 19.49 -17.40 0.09
C LEU A 230 18.77 -16.34 -0.75
N PHE A 231 19.09 -16.30 -2.04
CA PHE A 231 18.44 -15.40 -3.01
C PHE A 231 17.00 -15.83 -3.29
N GLU A 232 16.74 -17.13 -3.28
CA GLU A 232 15.44 -17.72 -3.59
C GLU A 232 14.38 -17.38 -2.53
N ARG A 233 14.80 -16.94 -1.33
CA ARG A 233 13.91 -16.38 -0.31
C ARG A 233 13.44 -14.98 -0.68
N PHE A 234 14.22 -14.25 -1.47
CA PHE A 234 13.88 -12.93 -1.98
C PHE A 234 13.08 -13.01 -3.27
N LEU A 235 13.62 -13.70 -4.27
CA LEU A 235 13.01 -13.81 -5.58
C LEU A 235 13.04 -15.26 -6.04
N ASN A 236 11.85 -15.88 -6.09
CA ASN A 236 11.70 -17.27 -6.50
C ASN A 236 11.10 -17.34 -7.92
N PRO A 237 11.78 -17.94 -8.92
CA PRO A 237 11.22 -18.10 -10.26
C PRO A 237 9.97 -18.98 -10.29
N GLU A 238 9.76 -19.83 -9.28
CA GLU A 238 8.56 -20.66 -9.17
C GLU A 238 7.33 -19.85 -8.78
N ARG A 239 7.52 -18.80 -7.98
CA ARG A 239 6.49 -17.89 -7.48
C ARG A 239 6.94 -16.45 -7.71
N VAL A 240 6.69 -15.95 -8.92
CA VAL A 240 6.92 -14.55 -9.25
C VAL A 240 5.95 -13.69 -8.43
N SER A 241 6.50 -13.02 -7.42
CA SER A 241 5.86 -11.97 -6.64
C SER A 241 6.74 -10.72 -6.71
N PRO A 242 6.15 -9.51 -6.62
CA PRO A 242 6.93 -8.29 -6.57
C PRO A 242 7.99 -8.36 -5.45
N PRO A 243 9.28 -8.11 -5.75
CA PRO A 243 10.30 -7.99 -4.73
C PRO A 243 10.05 -6.75 -3.86
N ASP A 244 10.38 -6.85 -2.57
CA ASP A 244 10.35 -5.71 -1.64
C ASP A 244 11.69 -5.57 -0.91
N PHE A 245 12.36 -4.43 -1.13
CA PHE A 245 13.65 -4.09 -0.52
C PHE A 245 13.54 -3.32 0.79
N ASP A 246 12.34 -2.85 1.15
CA ASP A 246 12.04 -2.38 2.51
C ASP A 246 13.08 -1.32 2.99
N ILE A 247 13.25 -0.24 2.22
CA ILE A 247 14.40 0.66 2.32
C ILE A 247 14.18 1.73 3.38
N ASP A 248 15.17 1.91 4.26
CA ASP A 248 15.15 2.93 5.30
C ASP A 248 15.93 4.18 4.90
N PHE A 249 15.29 5.34 5.03
CA PHE A 249 15.93 6.65 4.87
C PHE A 249 15.91 7.44 6.18
N CYS A 250 16.92 8.30 6.36
CA CYS A 250 16.93 9.27 7.47
C CYS A 250 15.64 10.11 7.45
N MET A 251 14.84 10.05 8.51
CA MET A 251 13.57 10.78 8.64
C MET A 251 13.67 12.27 8.30
N ARG A 252 14.80 12.92 8.64
CA ARG A 252 14.99 14.37 8.44
C ARG A 252 15.24 14.75 6.99
N ARG A 253 15.74 13.83 6.16
CA ARG A 253 16.18 14.09 4.78
C ARG A 253 15.47 13.22 3.75
N ARG A 254 14.50 12.38 4.15
CA ARG A 254 13.75 11.52 3.22
C ARG A 254 12.97 12.29 2.16
N VAL A 255 12.54 13.51 2.48
CA VAL A 255 11.79 14.37 1.55
C VAL A 255 12.65 14.73 0.33
N GLU A 256 13.96 14.99 0.53
CA GLU A 256 14.89 15.27 -0.56
C GLU A 256 14.97 14.10 -1.57
N VAL A 257 14.91 12.85 -1.08
CA VAL A 257 14.90 11.65 -1.93
C VAL A 257 13.58 11.53 -2.69
N ILE A 258 12.46 11.82 -2.03
CA ILE A 258 11.13 11.82 -2.66
C ILE A 258 11.07 12.86 -3.77
N ASP A 259 11.58 14.06 -3.52
CA ASP A 259 11.61 15.15 -4.50
C ASP A 259 12.51 14.81 -5.70
N TYR A 260 13.68 14.20 -5.47
CA TYR A 260 14.50 13.65 -6.55
C TYR A 260 13.74 12.63 -7.41
N VAL A 261 13.02 11.70 -6.78
CA VAL A 261 12.21 10.70 -7.50
C VAL A 261 11.10 11.38 -8.30
N ARG A 262 10.41 12.37 -7.74
CA ARG A 262 9.37 13.16 -8.44
C ARG A 262 9.95 13.92 -9.64
N GLU A 263 11.12 14.53 -9.50
CA GLU A 263 11.80 15.25 -10.59
C GLU A 263 12.26 14.31 -11.70
N LYS A 264 12.79 13.13 -11.35
CA LYS A 264 13.34 12.19 -12.31
C LYS A 264 12.30 11.36 -13.04
N TYR A 265 11.28 10.88 -12.34
CA TYR A 265 10.26 9.97 -12.89
C TYR A 265 8.97 10.66 -13.32
N GLY A 266 8.81 11.95 -12.99
CA GLY A 266 7.63 12.75 -13.33
C GLY A 266 6.73 12.97 -12.11
N LYS A 267 6.28 14.22 -11.93
CA LYS A 267 5.43 14.62 -10.80
C LYS A 267 4.02 14.00 -10.84
N ASP A 268 3.59 13.61 -12.03
CA ASP A 268 2.34 12.91 -12.34
C ASP A 268 2.46 11.39 -12.19
N CYS A 269 3.67 10.84 -12.22
CA CYS A 269 3.96 9.41 -12.07
C CYS A 269 4.33 9.01 -10.63
N VAL A 270 4.48 9.98 -9.72
CA VAL A 270 4.94 9.75 -8.34
C VAL A 270 4.00 10.41 -7.35
N ALA A 271 3.46 9.63 -6.41
CA ALA A 271 2.54 10.14 -5.39
C ALA A 271 2.74 9.45 -4.04
N ASN A 272 2.22 10.09 -3.00
CA ASN A 272 2.07 9.46 -1.70
C ASN A 272 0.91 8.45 -1.70
N ILE A 273 0.93 7.52 -0.75
CA ILE A 273 -0.18 6.61 -0.48
C ILE A 273 -1.02 7.17 0.67
N ILE A 274 -2.35 7.17 0.53
CA ILE A 274 -3.23 7.63 1.60
C ILE A 274 -3.24 6.65 2.76
N THR A 275 -3.47 7.16 3.97
CA THR A 275 -3.81 6.33 5.13
C THR A 275 -5.18 6.74 5.64
N TYR A 276 -6.02 5.76 5.95
CA TYR A 276 -7.31 5.98 6.58
C TYR A 276 -7.20 5.73 8.08
N GLY A 277 -7.37 6.79 8.88
CA GLY A 277 -7.50 6.67 10.33
C GLY A 277 -8.92 6.22 10.67
N THR A 278 -9.07 5.12 11.38
CA THR A 278 -10.38 4.57 11.77
C THR A 278 -10.72 4.87 13.23
N LEU A 279 -12.00 4.83 13.55
CA LEU A 279 -12.52 4.94 14.92
C LEU A 279 -12.28 3.64 15.70
N GLY A 280 -11.15 3.55 16.41
CA GLY A 280 -10.89 2.45 17.34
C GLY A 280 -11.74 2.52 18.62
N ALA A 281 -11.90 1.39 19.32
CA ALA A 281 -12.79 1.20 20.47
C ALA A 281 -12.73 2.33 21.54
N LYS A 282 -11.53 2.71 22.00
CA LYS A 282 -11.39 3.80 22.99
C LYS A 282 -11.72 5.18 22.42
N MET A 283 -11.41 5.39 21.14
CA MET A 283 -11.58 6.67 20.48
C MET A 283 -13.07 6.94 20.21
N VAL A 284 -13.78 5.96 19.67
CA VAL A 284 -15.22 6.09 19.39
C VAL A 284 -16.03 6.37 20.65
N ILE A 285 -15.71 5.72 21.78
CA ILE A 285 -16.35 6.00 23.06
C ILE A 285 -16.14 7.44 23.50
N ARG A 286 -14.90 7.96 23.40
CA ARG A 286 -14.61 9.36 23.78
C ARG A 286 -15.32 10.36 22.86
N ASP A 287 -15.32 10.12 21.55
CA ASP A 287 -15.95 11.02 20.59
C ASP A 287 -17.48 11.06 20.74
N ILE A 288 -18.13 9.90 20.91
CA ILE A 288 -19.57 9.84 21.13
C ILE A 288 -19.92 10.49 22.47
N SER A 289 -19.17 10.18 23.53
CA SER A 289 -19.35 10.82 24.83
C SER A 289 -19.30 12.35 24.74
N ARG A 290 -18.33 12.89 23.98
CA ARG A 290 -18.17 14.32 23.75
C ARG A 290 -19.38 14.94 23.07
N VAL A 291 -19.92 14.33 22.01
CA VAL A 291 -21.08 14.90 21.28
C VAL A 291 -22.39 14.81 22.06
N HIS A 292 -22.51 13.89 23.02
CA HIS A 292 -23.60 13.83 24.00
C HIS A 292 -23.36 14.71 25.24
N ASN A 293 -22.37 15.60 25.20
CA ASN A 293 -22.06 16.54 26.29
C ASN A 293 -21.68 15.86 27.63
N LEU A 294 -21.13 14.64 27.58
CA LEU A 294 -20.58 13.99 28.77
C LEU A 294 -19.26 14.67 29.15
N ALA A 295 -19.03 14.88 30.45
CA ALA A 295 -17.79 15.47 30.94
C ALA A 295 -16.58 14.60 30.54
N TYR A 296 -15.46 15.24 30.19
CA TYR A 296 -14.26 14.53 29.73
C TYR A 296 -13.78 13.46 30.73
N ALA A 297 -13.87 13.74 32.03
CA ALA A 297 -13.48 12.78 33.07
C ALA A 297 -14.32 11.49 33.02
N ASP A 298 -15.63 11.61 32.79
CA ASP A 298 -16.53 10.46 32.69
C ASP A 298 -16.32 9.70 31.38
N ALA A 299 -16.12 10.42 30.28
CA ALA A 299 -15.79 9.84 28.98
C ALA A 299 -14.47 9.04 29.02
N ASP A 300 -13.44 9.61 29.65
CA ASP A 300 -12.15 8.96 29.80
C ASP A 300 -12.20 7.77 30.78
N ARG A 301 -13.00 7.86 31.84
CA ARG A 301 -13.28 6.72 32.73
C ARG A 301 -13.88 5.56 31.95
N LEU A 302 -14.91 5.81 31.13
CA LEU A 302 -15.56 4.79 30.31
C LEU A 302 -14.59 4.19 29.28
N ALA A 303 -13.77 5.02 28.63
CA ALA A 303 -12.77 4.55 27.67
C ALA A 303 -11.64 3.73 28.31
N LYS A 304 -11.28 3.99 29.58
CA LYS A 304 -10.28 3.24 30.33
C LYS A 304 -10.76 1.85 30.78
N MET A 305 -12.07 1.61 30.81
CA MET A 305 -12.63 0.28 31.06
C MET A 305 -12.39 -0.69 29.90
N ILE A 306 -12.01 -0.19 28.71
CA ILE A 306 -11.61 -0.99 27.56
C ILE A 306 -10.14 -1.46 27.77
N PRO A 307 -9.85 -2.76 27.67
CA PRO A 307 -8.47 -3.28 27.79
C PRO A 307 -7.48 -2.65 26.79
N ASP A 308 -6.22 -2.50 27.20
CA ASP A 308 -5.11 -2.04 26.34
C ASP A 308 -4.53 -3.20 25.52
N GLU A 309 -5.31 -3.69 24.56
CA GLU A 309 -4.88 -4.71 23.60
C GLU A 309 -4.88 -4.14 22.18
N LEU A 310 -3.91 -4.58 21.37
CA LEU A 310 -3.81 -4.18 19.96
C LEU A 310 -5.04 -4.68 19.21
N ASN A 311 -5.70 -3.80 18.45
CA ASN A 311 -6.88 -4.10 17.63
C ASN A 311 -8.08 -4.69 18.40
N ILE A 312 -8.24 -4.33 19.68
CA ILE A 312 -9.43 -4.72 20.45
C ILE A 312 -10.71 -4.10 19.88
N THR A 313 -11.76 -4.92 19.74
CA THR A 313 -13.10 -4.48 19.36
C THR A 313 -13.96 -4.16 20.59
N LEU A 314 -15.05 -3.40 20.43
CA LEU A 314 -15.99 -3.15 21.51
C LEU A 314 -16.66 -4.43 22.03
N GLU A 315 -16.96 -5.39 21.15
CA GLU A 315 -17.53 -6.69 21.55
C GLU A 315 -16.55 -7.52 22.40
N ASP A 316 -15.28 -7.55 22.00
CA ASP A 316 -14.24 -8.20 22.79
C ASP A 316 -14.05 -7.51 24.14
N ALA A 317 -14.09 -6.16 24.15
CA ALA A 317 -13.98 -5.37 25.37
C ALA A 317 -15.09 -5.69 26.38
N ILE A 318 -16.34 -5.83 25.93
CA ILE A 318 -17.49 -6.19 26.79
C ILE A 318 -17.34 -7.61 27.36
N THR A 319 -16.79 -8.52 26.55
CA THR A 319 -16.56 -9.91 26.95
C THR A 319 -15.45 -10.01 28.01
N LYS A 320 -14.37 -9.24 27.84
CA LYS A 320 -13.19 -9.28 28.72
C LYS A 320 -13.31 -8.42 29.97
N SER A 321 -13.95 -7.26 29.89
CA SER A 321 -14.07 -6.29 30.99
C SER A 321 -15.41 -6.43 31.69
N ALA A 322 -15.41 -7.03 32.89
CA ALA A 322 -16.60 -7.10 33.74
C ALA A 322 -17.07 -5.70 34.16
N GLU A 323 -16.13 -4.80 34.45
CA GLU A 323 -16.43 -3.41 34.82
C GLU A 323 -17.19 -2.67 33.71
N LEU A 324 -16.75 -2.79 32.46
CA LEU A 324 -17.43 -2.18 31.32
C LEU A 324 -18.86 -2.71 31.17
N ARG A 325 -19.03 -4.03 31.31
CA ARG A 325 -20.33 -4.70 31.21
C ARG A 325 -21.29 -4.24 32.31
N ASP A 326 -20.80 -4.15 33.54
CA ASP A 326 -21.59 -3.69 34.68
C ASP A 326 -21.98 -2.23 34.51
N GLU A 327 -21.07 -1.36 34.07
CA GLU A 327 -21.36 0.05 33.81
C GLU A 327 -22.43 0.22 32.72
N ILE A 328 -22.34 -0.51 31.61
CA ILE A 328 -23.35 -0.51 30.54
C ILE A 328 -24.72 -0.96 31.06
N SER A 329 -24.76 -1.96 31.94
CA SER A 329 -26.03 -2.47 32.47
C SER A 329 -26.73 -1.50 33.43
N ARG A 330 -25.96 -0.72 34.21
CA ARG A 330 -26.48 0.18 35.24
C ARG A 330 -26.73 1.60 34.73
N ASN A 331 -25.90 2.10 33.82
CA ASN A 331 -25.90 3.49 33.40
C ASN A 331 -26.55 3.63 32.00
N PRO A 332 -27.77 4.20 31.90
CA PRO A 332 -28.46 4.35 30.61
C PRO A 332 -27.69 5.21 29.60
N VAL A 333 -26.90 6.18 30.08
CA VAL A 333 -26.07 7.04 29.22
C VAL A 333 -24.92 6.21 28.63
N ALA A 334 -24.24 5.42 29.46
CA ALA A 334 -23.17 4.52 28.98
C ALA A 334 -23.70 3.50 27.97
N LYS A 335 -24.91 2.95 28.21
CA LYS A 335 -25.58 2.07 27.26
C LYS A 335 -25.83 2.75 25.92
N LYS A 336 -26.41 3.95 25.92
CA LYS A 336 -26.68 4.72 24.69
C LYS A 336 -25.39 5.02 23.92
N ILE A 337 -24.32 5.42 24.62
CA ILE A 337 -23.01 5.67 24.02
C ILE A 337 -22.46 4.39 23.38
N MET A 338 -22.54 3.26 24.08
CA MET A 338 -22.06 1.97 23.58
C MET A 338 -22.86 1.49 22.35
N ASP A 339 -24.20 1.63 22.39
CA ASP A 339 -25.06 1.22 21.27
C ASP A 339 -24.73 2.00 20.00
N GLN A 340 -24.44 3.30 20.11
CA GLN A 340 -23.99 4.09 18.96
C GLN A 340 -22.53 3.78 18.58
N ALA A 341 -21.65 3.55 19.56
CA ALA A 341 -20.24 3.25 19.34
C ALA A 341 -20.05 1.97 18.54
N ARG A 342 -20.87 0.95 18.79
CA ARG A 342 -20.87 -0.31 18.04
C ARG A 342 -21.12 -0.11 16.54
N VAL A 343 -21.95 0.87 16.18
CA VAL A 343 -22.25 1.17 14.77
C VAL A 343 -21.11 1.97 14.13
N LEU A 344 -20.44 2.85 14.89
CA LEU A 344 -19.40 3.74 14.36
C LEU A 344 -17.97 3.15 14.46
N GLU A 345 -17.76 2.08 15.22
CA GLU A 345 -16.46 1.41 15.33
C GLU A 345 -15.94 0.97 13.96
N GLY A 346 -14.66 1.26 13.69
CA GLY A 346 -14.00 0.92 12.44
C GLY A 346 -14.31 1.87 11.27
N MET A 347 -15.26 2.79 11.41
CA MET A 347 -15.51 3.81 10.38
C MET A 347 -14.30 4.73 10.20
N VAL A 348 -14.08 5.18 8.97
CA VAL A 348 -13.03 6.15 8.63
C VAL A 348 -13.34 7.50 9.27
N ARG A 349 -12.41 8.00 10.07
CA ARG A 349 -12.49 9.30 10.74
C ARG A 349 -11.82 10.39 9.93
N ASN A 350 -10.62 10.12 9.44
CA ASN A 350 -9.78 11.09 8.77
C ASN A 350 -8.84 10.40 7.78
N THR A 351 -8.33 11.19 6.86
CA THR A 351 -7.27 10.78 5.95
C THR A 351 -5.94 11.37 6.43
N GLY A 352 -4.86 10.65 6.15
CA GLY A 352 -3.49 11.10 6.38
C GLY A 352 -2.60 10.65 5.22
N LYS A 353 -1.32 11.03 5.27
CA LYS A 353 -0.28 10.59 4.34
C LYS A 353 0.49 9.42 4.94
N HIS A 354 0.70 8.34 4.19
CA HIS A 354 1.55 7.26 4.63
C HIS A 354 2.98 7.78 4.85
N ALA A 355 3.55 7.52 6.02
CA ALA A 355 4.83 8.11 6.43
C ALA A 355 6.01 7.73 5.51
N ALA A 356 5.91 6.59 4.83
CA ALA A 356 6.93 6.03 3.94
C ALA A 356 6.40 5.55 2.58
N GLY A 357 5.10 5.75 2.32
CA GLY A 357 4.40 5.09 1.22
C GLY A 357 4.43 5.98 0.01
N ILE A 358 5.24 5.60 -0.98
CA ILE A 358 5.37 6.29 -2.25
C ILE A 358 5.12 5.28 -3.36
N ILE A 359 4.28 5.66 -4.31
CA ILE A 359 4.03 4.89 -5.53
C ILE A 359 4.75 5.57 -6.70
N ILE A 360 5.31 4.76 -7.60
CA ILE A 360 6.00 5.20 -8.81
C ILE A 360 5.47 4.36 -9.97
N THR A 361 4.96 5.00 -11.02
CA THR A 361 4.42 4.33 -12.22
C THR A 361 5.20 4.72 -13.48
N ASP A 362 4.97 4.01 -14.58
CA ASP A 362 5.56 4.32 -15.89
C ASP A 362 4.76 5.33 -16.72
N ARG A 363 3.58 5.71 -16.23
CA ARG A 363 2.62 6.65 -16.83
C ARG A 363 1.91 7.44 -15.72
N PRO A 364 1.24 8.57 -16.03
CA PRO A 364 0.50 9.36 -15.05
C PRO A 364 -0.46 8.52 -14.19
N LEU A 365 -0.47 8.78 -12.89
CA LEU A 365 -1.22 7.99 -11.91
C LEU A 365 -2.75 8.12 -12.07
N ASP A 366 -3.24 9.25 -12.56
CA ASP A 366 -4.65 9.52 -12.81
C ASP A 366 -5.25 8.62 -13.92
N GLU A 367 -4.42 7.97 -14.73
CA GLU A 367 -4.87 6.91 -15.65
C GLU A 367 -5.28 5.61 -14.92
N PHE A 368 -4.88 5.43 -13.66
CA PHE A 368 -5.02 4.15 -12.94
C PHE A 368 -5.79 4.27 -11.64
N VAL A 369 -5.54 5.34 -10.90
CA VAL A 369 -5.99 5.49 -9.53
C VAL A 369 -6.51 6.90 -9.28
N PRO A 370 -7.58 7.05 -8.49
CA PRO A 370 -8.05 8.36 -8.08
C PRO A 370 -7.01 9.05 -7.19
N LEU A 371 -6.80 10.34 -7.42
CA LEU A 371 -5.84 11.18 -6.71
C LEU A 371 -6.55 12.20 -5.83
N THR A 372 -5.87 12.65 -4.77
CA THR A 372 -6.28 13.76 -3.92
C THR A 372 -5.06 14.60 -3.54
N LEU A 373 -5.31 15.84 -3.10
CA LEU A 373 -4.26 16.71 -2.58
C LEU A 373 -4.30 16.71 -1.05
N GLN A 374 -3.15 16.44 -0.43
CA GLN A 374 -2.97 16.51 1.03
C GLN A 374 -1.80 17.45 1.35
N GLU A 375 -2.12 18.68 1.74
CA GLU A 375 -1.12 19.75 1.96
C GLU A 375 -0.24 19.97 0.71
N GLU A 376 -0.88 20.12 -0.46
CA GLU A 376 -0.24 20.28 -1.78
C GLU A 376 0.46 19.03 -2.35
N ASP A 377 0.68 17.98 -1.56
CA ASP A 377 1.18 16.69 -2.06
C ASP A 377 0.08 15.89 -2.78
N VAL A 378 0.42 15.38 -3.97
CA VAL A 378 -0.43 14.41 -4.69
C VAL A 378 -0.39 13.07 -3.95
N THR A 379 -1.57 12.56 -3.61
CA THR A 379 -1.75 11.31 -2.87
C THR A 379 -2.77 10.41 -3.57
N VAL A 380 -2.46 9.13 -3.73
CA VAL A 380 -3.38 8.10 -4.24
C VAL A 380 -4.44 7.79 -3.19
N GLN A 381 -5.72 7.72 -3.58
CA GLN A 381 -6.83 7.43 -2.66
C GLN A 381 -7.00 5.94 -2.30
N PHE A 382 -6.26 5.03 -2.94
CA PHE A 382 -6.13 3.64 -2.49
C PHE A 382 -5.06 3.53 -1.40
N ASP A 383 -5.37 2.80 -0.34
CA ASP A 383 -4.42 2.46 0.72
C ASP A 383 -3.47 1.32 0.30
N MET A 384 -2.57 0.92 1.21
CA MET A 384 -1.47 -0.01 0.95
C MET A 384 -1.92 -1.45 0.72
#